data_AF-A0A9E0EY61-F1
#
_entry.id   AF-A0A9E0EY61-F1
#
_cell.length_a   1.000
_cell.length_b   1.000
_cell.length_c   1.000
_cell.angle_alpha   90.00
_cell.angle_beta   90.00
_cell.angle_gamma   90.00
#
_symmetry.space_group_name_H-M   'P 1'
#
loop_
_entity.id
_entity.type
_entity.pdbx_description
1 polymer ?
#
loop_
_entity_poly.entity_id
_entity_poly.type
_entity_poly.pdbx_seq_one_letter_code
_entity_poly.pdbx_strand_id
1 'polypeptide(L)'
;MDFGFAPMPISIHNLDTANLSLAQWINQHDETFNHCIACGSCTATCTAGQFTTFSFRELCHAIRRGEVKNAIDESEKCMLCGKCTLVCPRNVNTRNIIMLIRKANLTFRP
;
A
#
# COMPACT_ATOMS: atom_id res chain seq x y z
N MET A 1 -37.96 3.82 -16.69
CA MET A 1 -37.46 3.30 -15.39
C MET A 1 -36.01 3.70 -15.31
N ASP A 2 -35.67 4.56 -14.37
CA ASP A 2 -34.30 5.03 -14.16
C ASP A 2 -33.70 4.16 -13.04
N PHE A 3 -32.75 3.29 -13.38
CA PHE A 3 -32.25 2.25 -12.47
C PHE A 3 -31.24 2.78 -11.44
N GLY A 4 -31.01 4.10 -11.38
CA GLY A 4 -30.19 4.73 -10.34
C GLY A 4 -28.67 4.46 -10.45
N PHE A 5 -28.20 3.99 -11.61
CA PHE A 5 -26.78 3.76 -11.85
C PHE A 5 -26.18 4.93 -12.63
N ALA A 6 -25.32 5.71 -11.97
CA ALA A 6 -24.44 6.67 -12.64
C ALA A 6 -23.04 6.05 -12.78
N PRO A 7 -22.33 6.26 -13.91
CA PRO A 7 -20.93 5.87 -14.01
C PRO A 7 -20.12 6.62 -12.94
N MET A 8 -19.27 5.90 -12.22
CA MET A 8 -18.33 6.54 -11.32
C MET A 8 -17.41 7.48 -12.13
N PRO A 9 -16.99 8.61 -11.54
CA PRO A 9 -16.02 9.48 -12.21
C PRO A 9 -14.76 8.68 -12.56
N ILE A 10 -14.30 8.86 -13.80
CA ILE A 10 -13.09 8.22 -14.30
C ILE A 10 -11.88 8.80 -13.56
N SER A 11 -11.07 7.93 -12.93
CA SER A 11 -9.80 8.29 -12.32
C SER A 11 -8.65 7.75 -13.17
N ILE A 12 -8.05 8.62 -14.00
CA ILE A 12 -6.92 8.27 -14.86
C ILE A 12 -5.63 8.67 -14.13
N HIS A 13 -4.77 7.69 -13.88
CA HIS A 13 -3.42 7.91 -13.36
C HIS A 13 -2.40 7.71 -14.49
N ASN A 14 -1.63 8.74 -14.82
CA ASN A 14 -0.53 8.64 -15.79
C ASN A 14 0.72 8.06 -15.10
N LEU A 15 0.96 6.77 -15.31
CA LEU A 15 2.10 6.06 -14.73
C LEU A 15 3.44 6.44 -15.37
N ASP A 16 3.46 6.92 -16.61
CA ASP A 16 4.69 7.34 -17.29
C ASP A 16 5.31 8.58 -16.63
N THR A 17 4.45 9.42 -16.02
CA THR A 17 4.87 10.63 -15.29
C THR A 17 4.93 10.44 -13.77
N ALA A 18 4.53 9.29 -13.24
CA ALA A 18 4.41 9.07 -11.80
C ALA A 18 5.78 9.03 -11.11
N ASN A 19 5.87 9.56 -9.89
CA ASN A 19 7.09 9.48 -9.09
C ASN A 19 7.22 8.08 -8.47
N LEU A 20 8.04 7.22 -9.08
CA LEU A 20 8.25 5.84 -8.62
C LEU A 20 9.43 5.69 -7.64
N SER A 21 10.00 6.79 -7.14
CA SER A 21 11.22 6.77 -6.32
C SER A 21 11.04 5.96 -5.03
N LEU A 22 9.89 6.09 -4.35
CA LEU A 22 9.57 5.33 -3.16
C LEU A 22 9.48 3.82 -3.46
N ALA A 23 8.80 3.45 -4.55
CA ALA A 23 8.64 2.05 -4.94
C ALA A 23 10.00 1.41 -5.27
N GLN A 24 10.85 2.12 -6.01
CA GLN A 24 12.22 1.70 -6.32
C GLN A 24 13.07 1.57 -5.06
N TRP A 25 12.99 2.53 -4.15
CA TRP A 25 13.73 2.52 -2.88
C TRP A 25 13.32 1.35 -1.97
N ILE A 26 12.01 1.09 -1.84
CA ILE A 26 11.50 -0.07 -1.09
C ILE A 26 12.03 -1.37 -1.71
N ASN A 27 11.94 -1.51 -3.04
CA ASN A 27 12.39 -2.72 -3.73
C ASN A 27 13.90 -2.98 -3.58
N GLN A 28 14.72 -1.92 -3.52
CA GLN A 28 16.17 -2.05 -3.24
C GLN A 28 16.46 -2.57 -1.82
N HIS A 29 15.59 -2.28 -0.85
CA HIS A 29 15.76 -2.71 0.54
C HIS A 29 15.02 -4.02 0.87
N ASP A 30 13.97 -4.34 0.12
CA ASP A 30 13.17 -5.55 0.25
C ASP A 30 12.55 -5.94 -1.10
N GLU A 31 13.21 -6.87 -1.79
CA GLU A 31 12.77 -7.38 -3.10
C GLU A 31 11.41 -8.08 -3.04
N THR A 32 10.99 -8.54 -1.85
CA THR A 32 9.72 -9.26 -1.70
C THR A 32 8.51 -8.36 -1.98
N PHE A 33 8.68 -7.04 -1.97
CA PHE A 33 7.64 -6.10 -2.37
C PHE A 33 7.10 -6.39 -3.78
N ASN A 34 7.97 -6.79 -4.72
CA ASN A 34 7.59 -7.12 -6.09
C ASN A 34 6.84 -8.45 -6.22
N HIS A 35 6.88 -9.31 -5.19
CA HIS A 35 6.10 -10.55 -5.19
C HIS A 35 4.62 -10.33 -4.88
N CYS A 36 4.23 -9.12 -4.46
CA CYS A 36 2.85 -8.79 -4.11
C CYS A 36 1.92 -8.81 -5.33
N ILE A 37 1.04 -9.81 -5.38
CA ILE A 37 0.00 -9.97 -6.41
C ILE A 37 -1.32 -9.26 -6.09
N ALA A 38 -1.34 -8.36 -5.11
CA ALA A 38 -2.53 -7.62 -4.68
C ALA A 38 -3.77 -8.47 -4.29
N CYS A 39 -3.59 -9.70 -3.80
CA CYS A 39 -4.70 -10.59 -3.42
C CYS A 39 -5.58 -10.07 -2.26
N GLY A 40 -5.04 -9.24 -1.36
CA GLY A 40 -5.80 -8.64 -0.26
C GLY A 40 -5.92 -9.46 1.03
N SER A 41 -5.32 -10.65 1.12
CA SER A 41 -5.35 -11.47 2.36
C SER A 41 -4.82 -10.72 3.58
N CYS A 42 -3.78 -9.90 3.38
CA CYS A 42 -3.20 -9.03 4.41
C CYS A 42 -4.18 -7.97 4.91
N THR A 43 -4.99 -7.37 4.03
CA THR A 43 -6.04 -6.41 4.40
C THR A 43 -7.15 -7.11 5.16
N ALA A 44 -7.60 -8.28 4.69
CA ALA A 44 -8.69 -9.04 5.31
C ALA A 44 -8.36 -9.48 6.75
N THR A 45 -7.10 -9.81 7.05
CA THR A 45 -6.68 -10.19 8.42
C THR A 45 -6.32 -8.99 9.31
N CYS A 46 -6.25 -7.78 8.76
CA CYS A 46 -5.70 -6.64 9.48
C CYS A 46 -6.64 -6.13 10.57
N THR A 47 -6.21 -6.21 11.84
CA THR A 47 -6.98 -5.64 12.95
C THR A 47 -7.13 -4.12 12.82
N ALA A 48 -6.12 -3.41 12.29
CA ALA A 48 -6.19 -1.95 12.12
C ALA A 48 -7.31 -1.53 11.15
N GLY A 49 -7.60 -2.35 10.14
CA GLY A 49 -8.69 -2.11 9.18
C GLY A 49 -10.09 -2.25 9.80
N GLN A 50 -10.22 -2.81 11.01
CA GLN A 50 -11.50 -2.83 11.73
C GLN A 50 -11.80 -1.50 12.44
N PHE A 51 -10.76 -0.73 12.77
CA PHE A 51 -10.88 0.52 13.53
C PHE A 51 -10.55 1.76 12.68
N THR A 52 -9.98 1.57 11.49
CA THR A 52 -9.53 2.64 10.59
C THR A 52 -9.77 2.24 9.14
N THR A 53 -9.58 3.17 8.20
CA THR A 53 -9.63 2.89 6.75
C THR A 53 -8.38 2.18 6.19
N PHE A 54 -7.49 1.69 7.06
CA PHE A 54 -6.21 1.13 6.65
C PHE A 54 -6.38 -0.15 5.82
N SER A 55 -5.76 -0.17 4.65
CA SER A 55 -5.63 -1.36 3.80
C SER A 55 -4.21 -1.49 3.29
N PHE A 56 -3.54 -2.58 3.66
CA PHE A 56 -2.19 -2.85 3.17
C PHE A 56 -2.15 -3.04 1.65
N ARG A 57 -3.21 -3.64 1.07
CA ARG A 57 -3.34 -3.77 -0.39
C ARG A 57 -3.40 -2.39 -1.06
N GLU A 58 -4.26 -1.50 -0.57
CA GLU A 58 -4.38 -0.14 -1.14
C GLU A 58 -3.10 0.67 -0.94
N LEU A 59 -2.43 0.52 0.21
CA LEU A 59 -1.11 1.10 0.45
C LEU A 59 -0.09 0.66 -0.60
N CYS A 60 -0.05 -0.64 -0.96
CA CYS A 60 0.84 -1.12 -2.01
C CYS A 60 0.48 -0.54 -3.39
N HIS A 61 -0.81 -0.30 -3.66
CA HIS A 61 -1.24 0.39 -4.89
C HIS A 61 -0.83 1.86 -4.89
N ALA A 62 -1.00 2.57 -3.77
CA ALA A 62 -0.56 3.96 -3.61
C ALA A 62 0.94 4.11 -3.92
N ILE A 63 1.77 3.21 -3.38
CA ILE A 63 3.22 3.17 -3.66
C ILE A 63 3.49 2.95 -5.16
N ARG A 64 2.82 1.97 -5.78
CA ARG A 64 3.00 1.69 -7.22
C ARG A 64 2.51 2.80 -8.14
N ARG A 65 1.53 3.60 -7.69
CA ARG A 65 1.05 4.80 -8.40
C ARG A 65 1.91 6.04 -8.12
N GLY A 66 2.92 5.95 -7.26
CA GLY A 66 3.76 7.09 -6.88
C GLY A 66 3.13 8.06 -5.90
N GLU A 67 2.07 7.65 -5.18
CA GLU A 67 1.36 8.46 -4.19
C GLU A 67 2.10 8.45 -2.84
N VAL A 68 3.31 9.01 -2.80
CA VAL A 68 4.23 8.92 -1.66
C VAL A 68 3.61 9.44 -0.35
N LYS A 69 3.01 10.63 -0.39
CA LYS A 69 2.37 11.24 0.79
C LYS A 69 1.26 10.35 1.36
N ASN A 70 0.35 9.91 0.50
CA ASN A 70 -0.75 9.01 0.87
C ASN A 70 -0.21 7.71 1.49
N ALA A 71 0.82 7.12 0.88
CA ALA A 71 1.42 5.90 1.39
C ALA A 71 2.05 6.07 2.78
N ILE A 72 2.74 7.18 3.02
CA ILE A 72 3.32 7.49 4.34
C ILE A 72 2.21 7.67 5.38
N ASP A 73 1.21 8.52 5.10
CA ASP A 73 0.12 8.83 6.03
C ASP A 73 -0.69 7.57 6.39
N GLU A 74 -1.00 6.71 5.40
CA GLU A 74 -1.67 5.43 5.65
C GLU A 74 -0.80 4.45 6.45
N SER A 75 0.52 4.46 6.26
CA SER A 75 1.43 3.55 6.98
C SER A 75 1.45 3.79 8.50
N GLU A 76 1.15 5.02 8.95
CA GLU A 76 1.12 5.38 10.38
C GLU A 76 -0.01 4.67 11.14
N LYS A 77 -1.09 4.29 10.45
CA LYS A 77 -2.22 3.53 11.02
C LYS A 77 -1.84 2.08 11.35
N CYS A 78 -0.73 1.58 10.81
CA CYS A 78 -0.31 0.21 11.06
C CYS A 78 0.25 0.03 12.48
N MET A 79 -0.37 -0.86 13.26
CA MET A 79 0.08 -1.23 14.62
C MET A 79 1.24 -2.24 14.66
N LEU A 80 1.85 -2.59 13.51
CA LEU A 80 3.00 -3.50 13.41
C LEU A 80 2.83 -4.90 14.04
N CYS A 81 1.59 -5.40 14.14
CA CYS A 81 1.28 -6.69 14.77
C CYS A 81 1.77 -7.95 14.01
N GLY A 82 2.12 -7.82 12.72
CA GLY A 82 2.72 -8.91 11.93
C GLY A 82 1.76 -9.99 11.38
N LYS A 83 0.45 -9.95 11.71
CA LYS A 83 -0.53 -10.94 11.22
C LYS A 83 -0.57 -11.07 9.69
N CYS A 84 -0.36 -9.96 8.97
CA CYS A 84 -0.35 -9.93 7.52
C CYS A 84 0.76 -10.79 6.89
N THR A 85 1.88 -11.01 7.58
CA THR A 85 2.98 -11.87 7.09
C THR A 85 2.59 -13.35 7.13
N LEU A 86 1.81 -13.76 8.15
CA LEU A 86 1.37 -15.16 8.33
C LEU A 86 0.39 -15.65 7.25
N VAL A 87 -0.37 -14.74 6.66
CA VAL A 87 -1.42 -15.07 5.67
C VAL A 87 -1.00 -14.82 4.23
N CYS A 88 0.22 -14.29 4.00
CA CYS A 88 0.63 -13.89 2.66
C CYS A 88 1.00 -15.13 1.82
N PRO A 89 0.29 -15.44 0.72
CA PRO A 89 0.59 -16.62 -0.11
C PRO A 89 1.89 -16.47 -0.92
N ARG A 90 2.43 -15.25 -1.01
CA ARG A 90 3.68 -14.93 -1.72
C ARG A 90 4.85 -14.68 -0.79
N ASN A 91 4.66 -14.87 0.51
CA ASN A 91 5.66 -14.66 1.54
C ASN A 91 6.30 -13.26 1.47
N VAL A 92 5.50 -12.24 1.18
CA VAL A 92 5.92 -10.84 1.17
C VAL A 92 6.18 -10.41 2.61
N ASN A 93 7.32 -9.77 2.86
CA ASN A 93 7.69 -9.26 4.18
C ASN A 93 6.94 -7.96 4.49
N THR A 94 5.62 -8.07 4.62
CA THR A 94 4.68 -6.96 4.78
C THR A 94 5.02 -6.05 5.97
N ARG A 95 5.50 -6.64 7.08
CA ARG A 95 5.89 -5.87 8.27
C ARG A 95 7.14 -5.02 8.00
N ASN A 96 8.14 -5.57 7.34
CA ASN A 96 9.33 -4.82 6.96
C ASN A 96 9.01 -3.70 5.96
N ILE A 97 8.14 -3.96 4.99
CA ILE A 97 7.69 -2.94 4.03
C ILE A 97 7.06 -1.74 4.75
N ILE A 98 6.19 -1.95 5.76
CA ILE A 98 5.66 -0.83 6.58
C ILE A 98 6.80 -0.05 7.26
N MET A 99 7.77 -0.74 7.85
CA MET A 99 8.90 -0.08 8.51
C MET A 99 9.73 0.76 7.53
N LEU A 100 9.96 0.23 6.33
CA LEU A 100 10.64 0.93 5.24
C LEU A 100 9.87 2.18 4.82
N ILE A 101 8.55 2.10 4.63
CA ILE A 101 7.72 3.27 4.29
C ILE A 101 7.80 4.35 5.39
N ARG A 102 7.73 3.95 6.66
CA ARG A 102 7.84 4.90 7.79
C ARG A 102 9.23 5.53 7.87
N LYS A 103 10.29 4.77 7.53
CA LYS A 103 11.66 5.30 7.42
C LYS A 103 11.80 6.27 6.25
N ALA A 104 11.14 5.99 5.13
CA ALA A 104 11.11 6.84 3.95
C ALA A 104 10.51 8.23 4.23
N ASN A 105 9.72 8.39 5.29
CA ASN A 105 9.22 9.69 5.77
C ASN A 105 10.36 10.70 6.05
N LEU A 106 11.57 10.25 6.42
CA LEU A 106 12.71 11.15 6.66
C LEU A 106 13.36 11.66 5.36
N THR A 107 13.10 10.99 4.24
CA THR A 107 13.81 11.23 2.96
C THR A 107 12.88 11.77 1.87
N PHE A 108 11.60 11.38 1.90
CA PHE A 108 10.64 11.64 0.82
C PHE A 108 9.38 12.40 1.29
N ARG A 109 9.32 12.88 2.54
CA ARG A 109 8.20 13.74 2.97
C ARG A 109 8.37 15.12 2.33
N PRO A 110 7.36 15.61 1.58
CA PRO A 110 7.41 16.92 0.94
C PRO A 110 7.42 18.07 1.96
#